data_AF-A0A2X4SHA5-F1
#
_entry.id   AF-A0A2X4SHA5-F1
#
_cell.length_a   1.000
_cell.length_b   1.000
_cell.length_c   1.000
_cell.angle_alpha   90.00
_cell.angle_beta   90.00
_cell.angle_gamma   90.00
#
_symmetry.space_group_name_H-M   'P 1'
#
loop_
_entity.id
_entity.type
_entity.pdbx_description
1 polymer ?
#
loop_
_entity_poly.entity_id
_entity_poly.type
_entity_poly.pdbx_seq_one_letter_code
_entity_poly.pdbx_strand_id
1 'polypeptide(L)'
;MDVVTKIQELNPELTTLVFSSIIVFITWLIKTLIEKPIENSRSTFVKYFEKRIQILSELNANLHFIAYFPKNTEFKENLQRILLDGLKSAYISKEIFDNITRIAIDETTDEDLVLKTIENIEEELEALVSKIREENKFYYKYTDIRPVNRILKLLMLFLMYLVAATIIFSLFLIVGYLVRKIIL
;
A
#
# COMPACT_ATOMS: atom_id res chain seq x y z
N MET A 1 52.63 6.73 7.74
CA MET A 1 52.09 6.37 9.08
C MET A 1 50.74 5.74 8.84
N ASP A 2 50.63 4.45 9.15
CA ASP A 2 49.54 3.58 8.71
C ASP A 2 48.30 3.79 9.58
N VAL A 3 47.10 3.77 9.01
CA VAL A 3 45.84 4.02 9.75
C VAL A 3 45.71 3.07 10.95
N VAL A 4 46.21 1.84 10.78
CA VAL A 4 46.30 0.79 11.80
C VAL A 4 47.14 1.22 13.00
N THR A 5 48.28 1.86 12.78
CA THR A 5 49.18 2.32 13.86
C THR A 5 48.58 3.46 14.69
N LYS A 6 47.81 4.37 14.07
CA LYS A 6 47.09 5.44 14.79
C LYS A 6 45.94 4.91 15.66
N ILE A 7 45.27 3.84 15.22
CA ILE A 7 44.17 3.23 15.98
C ILE A 7 44.70 2.48 17.21
N GLN A 8 45.91 1.91 17.15
CA GLN A 8 46.54 1.22 18.28
C GLN A 8 47.04 2.17 19.39
N GLU A 9 47.34 3.43 19.06
CA GLU A 9 47.73 4.48 20.03
C GLU A 9 46.52 5.18 20.69
N LEU A 10 45.30 4.91 20.21
CA LEU A 10 44.07 5.53 20.70
C LEU A 10 43.61 4.86 22.01
N ASN A 11 43.22 5.67 22.99
CA ASN A 11 42.72 5.15 24.28
C ASN A 11 41.53 4.19 24.02
N PRO A 12 41.59 2.93 24.50
CA PRO A 12 40.56 1.93 24.25
C PRO A 12 39.17 2.34 24.76
N GLU A 13 39.07 3.15 25.82
CA GLU A 13 37.79 3.70 26.32
C GLU A 13 37.16 4.67 25.31
N LEU A 14 37.96 5.59 24.75
CA LEU A 14 37.53 6.57 23.74
C LEU A 14 37.08 5.86 22.45
N THR A 15 37.83 4.83 22.03
CA THR A 15 37.48 4.04 20.85
C THR A 15 36.15 3.30 21.06
N THR A 16 35.94 2.70 22.23
CA THR A 16 34.70 2.00 22.58
C THR A 16 33.50 2.96 22.65
N LEU A 17 33.70 4.17 23.18
CA LEU A 17 32.66 5.20 23.26
C LEU A 17 32.24 5.70 21.86
N VAL A 18 33.20 5.94 20.97
CA VAL A 18 32.92 6.35 19.60
C VAL A 18 32.21 5.24 18.83
N PHE A 19 32.67 3.99 18.94
CA PHE A 19 32.01 2.85 18.28
C PHE A 19 30.58 2.62 18.79
N SER A 20 30.37 2.65 20.10
CA SER A 20 29.03 2.47 20.67
C SER A 20 28.08 3.60 20.26
N SER A 21 28.56 4.85 20.23
CA SER A 21 27.79 6.01 19.76
C SER A 21 27.39 5.89 18.28
N ILE A 22 28.31 5.42 17.42
CA ILE A 22 28.04 5.15 16.01
C ILE A 22 26.98 4.06 15.85
N ILE A 23 27.06 2.97 16.60
CA ILE A 23 26.08 1.88 16.55
C ILE A 23 24.69 2.37 16.98
N VAL A 24 24.61 3.15 18.07
CA VAL A 24 23.36 3.74 18.55
C VAL A 24 22.77 4.69 17.50
N PHE A 25 23.60 5.54 16.89
CA PHE A 25 23.18 6.45 15.84
C PHE A 25 22.64 5.71 14.60
N ILE A 26 23.35 4.68 14.12
CA ILE A 26 22.91 3.85 12.99
C ILE A 26 21.58 3.17 13.31
N THR A 27 21.43 2.63 14.52
CA THR A 27 20.20 1.97 14.97
C THR A 27 19.02 2.95 14.98
N TRP A 28 19.24 4.16 15.52
CA TRP A 28 18.25 5.22 15.53
C TRP A 28 17.84 5.66 14.12
N LEU A 29 18.81 5.76 13.21
CA LEU A 29 18.60 6.15 11.82
C LEU A 29 17.77 5.10 11.06
N ILE A 30 18.09 3.80 11.21
CA ILE A 30 17.29 2.69 10.65
C ILE A 30 15.85 2.73 11.16
N LYS A 31 15.67 2.88 12.48
CA LYS A 31 14.35 2.91 13.10
C LYS A 31 13.49 4.07 12.57
N THR A 32 14.12 5.24 12.40
CA THR A 32 13.43 6.47 12.03
C THR A 32 13.12 6.55 10.53
N LEU A 33 14.07 6.16 9.67
CA LEU A 33 13.94 6.33 8.22
C LEU A 33 13.32 5.12 7.52
N ILE A 34 13.37 3.94 8.13
CA ILE A 34 12.94 2.70 7.49
C ILE A 34 11.76 2.09 8.24
N GLU A 35 11.93 1.75 9.52
CA GLU A 35 10.91 1.00 10.24
C GLU A 35 9.62 1.80 10.46
N LYS A 36 9.74 3.03 10.95
CA LYS A 36 8.58 3.87 11.26
C LYS A 36 7.73 4.21 10.01
N PRO A 37 8.31 4.59 8.86
CA PRO A 37 7.53 4.77 7.63
C PRO A 37 6.87 3.48 7.14
N ILE A 38 7.56 2.33 7.22
CA ILE A 38 7.02 1.02 6.84
C ILE A 38 5.82 0.66 7.71
N GLU A 39 5.90 0.88 9.03
CA GLU A 39 4.81 0.60 9.97
C GLU A 39 3.61 1.53 9.75
N ASN A 40 3.86 2.83 9.56
CA ASN A 40 2.80 3.80 9.27
C ASN A 40 2.11 3.49 7.93
N SER A 41 2.88 3.17 6.90
CA SER A 41 2.36 2.74 5.60
C SER A 41 1.46 1.52 5.74
N ARG A 42 1.88 0.53 6.57
CA ARG A 42 1.07 -0.66 6.86
C ARG A 42 -0.28 -0.30 7.46
N SER A 43 -0.25 0.55 8.49
CA SER A 43 -1.47 0.92 9.21
C SER A 43 -2.47 1.61 8.28
N THR A 44 -1.99 2.55 7.47
CA THR A 44 -2.84 3.25 6.49
C THR A 44 -3.33 2.30 5.39
N PHE A 45 -2.45 1.45 4.86
CA PHE A 45 -2.81 0.45 3.85
C PHE A 45 -3.92 -0.48 4.38
N VAL A 46 -3.73 -1.07 5.56
CA VAL A 46 -4.71 -1.98 6.17
C VAL A 46 -6.04 -1.26 6.38
N LYS A 47 -6.05 -0.06 6.97
CA LYS A 47 -7.28 0.71 7.20
C LYS A 47 -8.04 1.01 5.90
N TYR A 48 -7.33 1.43 4.86
CA TYR A 48 -7.95 1.74 3.57
C TYR A 48 -8.53 0.49 2.91
N PHE A 49 -7.74 -0.60 2.83
CA PHE A 49 -8.16 -1.84 2.18
C PHE A 49 -9.29 -2.54 2.96
N GLU A 50 -9.22 -2.58 4.29
CA GLU A 50 -10.27 -3.13 5.14
C GLU A 50 -11.59 -2.39 4.94
N LYS A 51 -11.54 -1.04 4.89
CA LYS A 51 -12.73 -0.23 4.64
C LYS A 51 -13.32 -0.49 3.26
N ARG A 52 -12.47 -0.57 2.23
CA ARG A 52 -12.89 -0.84 0.85
C ARG A 52 -13.51 -2.24 0.72
N ILE A 53 -12.89 -3.27 1.30
CA ILE A 53 -13.42 -4.64 1.32
C ILE A 53 -14.77 -4.66 2.02
N GLN A 54 -14.88 -4.03 3.19
CA GLN A 54 -16.14 -3.96 3.94
C GLN A 54 -17.28 -3.39 3.07
N ILE A 55 -17.03 -2.26 2.40
CA ILE A 55 -18.03 -1.59 1.56
C ILE A 55 -18.40 -2.46 0.35
N LEU A 56 -17.41 -2.99 -0.37
CA LEU A 56 -17.65 -3.84 -1.53
C LEU A 56 -18.40 -5.12 -1.16
N SER A 57 -18.08 -5.75 -0.03
CA SER A 57 -18.82 -6.93 0.47
C SER A 57 -20.25 -6.59 0.87
N GLU A 58 -20.49 -5.43 1.49
CA GLU A 58 -21.85 -4.96 1.84
C GLU A 58 -22.70 -4.72 0.59
N LEU A 59 -22.10 -4.12 -0.45
CA LEU A 59 -22.75 -3.92 -1.75
C LEU A 59 -23.02 -5.26 -2.45
N ASN A 60 -22.03 -6.15 -2.49
CA ASN A 60 -22.18 -7.46 -3.13
C ASN A 60 -23.29 -8.29 -2.50
N ALA A 61 -23.37 -8.29 -1.16
CA ALA A 61 -24.43 -8.99 -0.44
C ALA A 61 -25.83 -8.47 -0.83
N ASN A 62 -26.02 -7.15 -0.88
CA ASN A 62 -27.28 -6.55 -1.30
C ASN A 62 -27.61 -6.87 -2.76
N LEU A 63 -26.63 -6.88 -3.66
CA LEU A 63 -26.83 -7.26 -5.06
C LEU A 63 -27.24 -8.72 -5.22
N HIS A 64 -26.62 -9.65 -4.48
CA HIS A 64 -27.07 -11.03 -4.45
C HIS A 64 -28.51 -11.15 -3.94
N PHE A 65 -28.88 -10.43 -2.88
CA PHE A 65 -30.27 -10.42 -2.42
C PHE A 65 -31.24 -9.84 -3.45
N ILE A 66 -30.84 -8.83 -4.21
CA ILE A 66 -31.65 -8.29 -5.32
C ILE A 66 -31.80 -9.35 -6.43
N ALA A 67 -30.74 -10.08 -6.78
CA ALA A 67 -30.81 -11.16 -7.76
C ALA A 67 -31.78 -12.27 -7.32
N TYR A 68 -31.72 -12.68 -6.05
CA TYR A 68 -32.63 -13.71 -5.51
C TYR A 68 -34.07 -13.22 -5.26
N PHE A 69 -34.22 -11.96 -4.88
CA PHE A 69 -35.51 -11.36 -4.48
C PHE A 69 -35.76 -10.04 -5.21
N PRO A 70 -35.93 -10.06 -6.56
CA PRO A 70 -35.92 -8.86 -7.39
C PRO A 70 -37.09 -7.90 -7.15
N LYS A 71 -38.17 -8.36 -6.49
CA LYS A 71 -39.34 -7.57 -6.13
C LYS A 71 -39.23 -6.89 -4.76
N ASN A 72 -38.22 -7.25 -3.95
CA ASN A 72 -38.03 -6.64 -2.64
C ASN A 72 -37.23 -5.33 -2.79
N THR A 73 -37.89 -4.20 -2.50
CA THR A 73 -37.30 -2.87 -2.60
C THR A 73 -36.34 -2.54 -1.47
N GLU A 74 -36.39 -3.26 -0.35
CA GLU A 74 -35.55 -3.01 0.83
C GLU A 74 -34.06 -3.08 0.49
N PHE A 75 -33.65 -4.04 -0.35
CA PHE A 75 -32.26 -4.19 -0.75
C PHE A 75 -31.80 -3.05 -1.67
N LYS A 76 -32.68 -2.53 -2.53
CA LYS A 76 -32.40 -1.33 -3.33
C LYS A 76 -32.26 -0.08 -2.45
N GLU A 77 -33.13 0.08 -1.44
CA GLU A 77 -33.01 1.15 -0.45
C GLU A 77 -31.70 1.06 0.35
N ASN A 78 -31.27 -0.15 0.71
CA ASN A 78 -30.00 -0.36 1.39
C ASN A 78 -28.81 0.04 0.50
N LEU A 79 -28.83 -0.27 -0.80
CA LEU A 79 -27.83 0.22 -1.74
C LEU A 79 -27.81 1.76 -1.75
N GLN A 80 -28.96 2.43 -1.82
CA GLN A 80 -29.03 3.90 -1.78
C GLN A 80 -28.42 4.45 -0.48
N ARG A 81 -28.74 3.85 0.67
CA ARG A 81 -28.16 4.27 1.97
C ARG A 81 -26.64 4.14 1.99
N ILE A 82 -26.09 3.06 1.42
CA ILE A 82 -24.64 2.85 1.35
C ILE A 82 -23.98 3.91 0.44
N LEU A 83 -24.61 4.23 -0.69
CA LEU A 83 -24.10 5.24 -1.64
C LEU A 83 -24.16 6.67 -1.08
N LEU A 84 -25.21 6.98 -0.31
CA LEU A 84 -25.43 8.30 0.30
C LEU A 84 -24.65 8.52 1.59
N ASP A 85 -24.11 7.46 2.19
CA ASP A 85 -23.12 7.57 3.26
C ASP A 85 -21.83 8.15 2.66
N GLY A 86 -21.71 9.48 2.70
CA GLY A 86 -20.79 10.27 1.87
C GLY A 86 -19.29 9.94 2.00
N LEU A 87 -18.90 9.12 2.97
CA LEU A 87 -17.54 8.59 3.08
C LEU A 87 -17.36 7.24 2.37
N LYS A 88 -18.41 6.44 2.20
CA LYS A 88 -18.33 5.10 1.61
C LYS A 88 -18.16 5.13 0.09
N SER A 89 -18.81 6.07 -0.60
CA SER A 89 -18.74 6.21 -2.06
C SER A 89 -17.32 6.44 -2.58
N ALA A 90 -16.47 7.10 -1.79
CA ALA A 90 -15.05 7.33 -2.13
C ALA A 90 -14.21 6.05 -2.26
N TYR A 91 -14.70 4.91 -1.76
CA TYR A 91 -14.00 3.62 -1.82
C TYR A 91 -14.48 2.72 -2.98
N ILE A 92 -15.47 3.17 -3.75
CA ILE A 92 -16.08 2.40 -4.83
C ILE A 92 -15.51 2.91 -6.17
N SER A 93 -15.23 1.99 -7.11
CA SER A 93 -14.85 2.41 -8.46
C SER A 93 -16.02 3.08 -9.18
N LYS A 94 -15.70 3.96 -10.14
CA LYS A 94 -16.72 4.70 -10.88
C LYS A 94 -17.73 3.78 -11.57
N GLU A 95 -17.25 2.70 -12.20
CA GLU A 95 -18.10 1.76 -12.91
C GLU A 95 -19.10 1.06 -11.97
N ILE A 96 -18.61 0.55 -10.84
CA ILE A 96 -19.46 -0.09 -9.83
C ILE A 96 -20.44 0.92 -9.25
N PHE A 97 -19.99 2.15 -8.94
CA PHE A 97 -20.86 3.21 -8.44
C PHE A 97 -21.99 3.53 -9.43
N ASP A 98 -21.67 3.70 -10.71
CA ASP A 98 -22.65 4.03 -11.76
C ASP A 98 -23.68 2.90 -11.93
N ASN A 99 -23.23 1.63 -11.92
CA ASN A 99 -24.13 0.48 -12.04
C ASN A 99 -25.04 0.31 -10.82
N ILE A 100 -24.50 0.39 -9.61
CA ILE A 100 -25.28 0.29 -8.37
C ILE A 100 -26.30 1.42 -8.29
N THR A 101 -25.93 2.64 -8.70
CA THR A 101 -26.86 3.77 -8.75
C THR A 101 -28.06 3.48 -9.65
N ARG A 102 -27.85 2.90 -10.84
CA ARG A 102 -28.93 2.50 -11.74
C ARG A 102 -29.82 1.42 -11.11
N ILE A 103 -29.22 0.34 -10.63
CA ILE A 103 -29.92 -0.78 -9.98
C ILE A 103 -30.78 -0.30 -8.80
N ALA A 104 -30.26 0.65 -8.02
CA ALA A 104 -30.92 1.15 -6.82
C ALA A 104 -32.09 2.10 -7.11
N ILE A 105 -32.08 2.82 -8.25
CA ILE A 105 -33.10 3.81 -8.60
C ILE A 105 -34.17 3.22 -9.53
N ASP A 106 -33.78 2.31 -10.43
CA ASP A 106 -34.70 1.75 -11.41
C ASP A 106 -35.80 0.91 -10.74
N GLU A 107 -37.05 1.13 -11.15
CA GLU A 107 -38.21 0.42 -10.59
C GLU A 107 -38.11 -1.09 -10.87
N THR A 108 -37.74 -1.45 -12.10
CA THR A 108 -37.51 -2.83 -12.52
C THR A 108 -36.08 -3.26 -12.25
N THR A 109 -35.90 -4.50 -11.80
CA THR A 109 -34.57 -5.08 -11.60
C THR A 109 -34.05 -5.63 -12.94
N ASP A 110 -32.97 -5.04 -13.45
CA ASP A 110 -32.21 -5.56 -14.59
C ASP A 110 -31.25 -6.65 -14.09
N GLU A 111 -31.60 -7.91 -14.37
CA GLU A 111 -30.85 -9.08 -13.90
C GLU A 111 -29.44 -9.15 -14.49
N ASP A 112 -29.29 -8.83 -15.78
CA ASP A 112 -27.99 -8.85 -16.47
C ASP A 112 -27.06 -7.79 -15.86
N LEU A 113 -27.58 -6.58 -15.60
CA LEU A 113 -26.81 -5.53 -14.95
C LEU A 113 -26.42 -5.90 -13.51
N VAL A 114 -27.31 -6.54 -12.76
CA VAL A 114 -27.03 -6.99 -11.38
C VAL A 114 -25.93 -8.04 -11.37
N LEU A 115 -26.04 -9.08 -12.20
CA LEU A 115 -25.06 -10.17 -12.27
C LEU A 115 -23.69 -9.66 -12.74
N LYS A 116 -23.65 -8.80 -13.76
CA LYS A 116 -22.41 -8.16 -14.19
C LYS A 116 -21.76 -7.32 -13.10
N THR A 117 -22.57 -6.61 -12.31
CA THR A 117 -22.04 -5.76 -11.22
C THR A 117 -21.50 -6.60 -10.08
N ILE A 118 -22.12 -7.75 -9.78
CA ILE A 118 -21.60 -8.75 -8.83
C ILE A 118 -20.21 -9.24 -9.29
N GLU A 119 -20.09 -9.68 -10.55
CA GLU A 119 -18.83 -10.16 -11.12
C GLU A 119 -17.72 -9.09 -11.02
N ASN A 120 -18.02 -7.84 -11.41
CA ASN A 120 -17.08 -6.73 -11.29
C ASN A 120 -16.63 -6.49 -9.83
N ILE A 121 -17.54 -6.60 -8.85
CA ILE A 121 -17.19 -6.45 -7.43
C ILE A 121 -16.33 -7.61 -6.95
N GLU A 122 -16.62 -8.83 -7.37
CA GLU A 122 -15.86 -10.03 -7.02
C GLU A 122 -14.43 -9.96 -7.56
N GLU A 123 -14.24 -9.53 -8.81
CA GLU A 123 -12.92 -9.29 -9.40
C GLU A 123 -12.12 -8.24 -8.60
N GLU A 124 -12.76 -7.13 -8.22
CA GLU A 124 -12.11 -6.10 -7.39
C GLU A 124 -11.74 -6.64 -6.00
N LEU A 125 -12.62 -7.43 -5.37
CA LEU A 125 -12.35 -8.07 -4.09
C LEU A 125 -11.19 -9.05 -4.18
N GLU A 126 -11.13 -9.88 -5.22
CA GLU A 126 -10.02 -10.80 -5.45
C GLU A 126 -8.69 -10.05 -5.61
N ALA A 127 -8.69 -8.98 -6.42
CA ALA A 127 -7.50 -8.14 -6.60
C ALA A 127 -7.05 -7.50 -5.27
N LEU A 128 -7.99 -7.03 -4.45
CA LEU A 128 -7.70 -6.47 -3.12
C LEU A 128 -7.09 -7.52 -2.18
N VAL A 129 -7.67 -8.73 -2.13
CA VAL A 129 -7.16 -9.85 -1.31
C VAL A 129 -5.76 -10.27 -1.77
N SER A 130 -5.53 -10.35 -3.09
CA SER A 130 -4.22 -10.65 -3.65
C SER A 130 -3.18 -9.62 -3.21
N LYS A 131 -3.51 -8.33 -3.32
CA LYS A 131 -2.63 -7.23 -2.91
C LYS A 131 -2.32 -7.25 -1.40
N ILE A 132 -3.31 -7.55 -0.56
CA ILE A 132 -3.09 -7.76 0.90
C ILE A 132 -2.13 -8.92 1.15
N ARG A 133 -2.25 -10.02 0.39
CA ARG A 133 -1.37 -11.19 0.52
C ARG A 133 0.07 -10.85 0.14
N GLU A 134 0.27 -10.11 -0.96
CA GLU A 134 1.59 -9.64 -1.38
C GLU A 134 2.23 -8.71 -0.34
N GLU A 135 1.45 -7.75 0.16
CA GLU A 135 1.89 -6.79 1.16
C GLU A 135 2.27 -7.52 2.46
N ASN A 136 1.45 -8.45 2.94
CA ASN A 136 1.79 -9.28 4.10
C ASN A 136 3.06 -10.10 3.88
N LYS A 137 3.25 -10.68 2.69
CA LYS A 137 4.49 -11.41 2.35
C LYS A 137 5.70 -10.49 2.38
N PHE A 138 5.58 -9.26 1.90
CA PHE A 138 6.61 -8.24 2.03
C PHE A 138 6.91 -7.97 3.51
N TYR A 139 5.90 -7.65 4.32
CA TYR A 139 6.08 -7.39 5.74
C TYR A 139 6.78 -8.55 6.46
N TYR A 140 6.33 -9.80 6.28
CA TYR A 140 6.96 -10.97 6.88
C TYR A 140 8.42 -11.16 6.46
N LYS A 141 8.76 -10.85 5.19
CA LYS A 141 10.14 -10.95 4.71
C LYS A 141 11.07 -9.99 5.44
N TYR A 142 10.61 -8.78 5.75
CA TYR A 142 11.42 -7.70 6.34
C TYR A 142 11.25 -7.51 7.86
N THR A 143 10.35 -8.25 8.50
CA THR A 143 10.15 -8.27 9.98
C THR A 143 10.74 -9.52 10.65
N ASP A 144 11.86 -10.02 10.15
CA ASP A 144 12.55 -11.18 10.72
C ASP A 144 12.82 -11.00 12.23
N ILE A 145 12.55 -12.05 13.02
CA ILE A 145 12.71 -12.06 14.49
C ILE A 145 14.19 -11.94 14.86
N ARG A 146 15.11 -12.39 14.00
CA ARG A 146 16.56 -12.33 14.25
C ARG A 146 17.12 -10.93 13.96
N PRO A 147 17.68 -10.21 14.95
CA PRO A 147 18.03 -8.79 14.84
C PRO A 147 19.08 -8.49 13.76
N VAL A 148 20.09 -9.36 13.61
CA VAL A 148 21.14 -9.19 12.59
C VAL A 148 20.59 -9.37 11.17
N ASN A 149 19.78 -10.41 10.96
CA ASN A 149 19.16 -10.66 9.65
C ASN A 149 18.17 -9.56 9.27
N ARG A 150 17.45 -9.00 10.26
CA ARG A 150 16.59 -7.84 10.06
C ARG A 150 17.38 -6.63 9.57
N ILE A 151 18.48 -6.27 10.26
CA ILE A 151 19.34 -5.15 9.85
C ILE A 151 19.89 -5.36 8.43
N LEU A 152 20.40 -6.56 8.11
CA LEU A 152 20.90 -6.88 6.77
C LEU A 152 19.82 -6.76 5.69
N LYS A 153 18.61 -7.25 5.96
CA LYS A 153 17.47 -7.16 5.02
C LYS A 153 17.01 -5.71 4.83
N LEU A 154 16.99 -4.90 5.89
CA LEU A 154 16.67 -3.47 5.80
C LEU A 154 17.75 -2.70 5.04
N LEU A 155 19.03 -3.03 5.24
CA LEU A 155 20.14 -2.50 4.45
C LEU A 155 20.01 -2.87 2.95
N MET A 156 19.64 -4.11 2.65
CA MET A 156 19.41 -4.55 1.27
C MET A 156 18.22 -3.80 0.64
N LEU A 157 17.15 -3.59 1.39
CA LEU A 157 16.00 -2.78 0.95
C LEU A 157 16.41 -1.33 0.67
N PHE A 158 17.19 -0.73 1.57
CA PHE A 158 17.73 0.62 1.38
C PHE A 158 18.60 0.71 0.12
N LEU A 159 19.48 -0.27 -0.10
CA LEU A 159 20.32 -0.32 -1.30
C LEU A 159 19.48 -0.44 -2.58
N MET A 160 18.41 -1.25 -2.56
CA MET A 160 17.49 -1.40 -3.69
C MET A 160 16.83 -0.06 -4.07
N TYR A 161 16.34 0.69 -3.07
CA TYR A 161 15.77 2.02 -3.31
C TYR A 161 16.80 3.04 -3.77
N LEU A 162 18.03 2.95 -3.28
CA LEU A 162 19.14 3.81 -3.71
C LEU A 162 19.46 3.57 -5.19
N VAL A 163 19.51 2.32 -5.64
CA VAL A 163 19.70 1.96 -7.05
C VAL A 163 18.53 2.46 -7.91
N ALA A 164 17.30 2.31 -7.46
CA ALA A 164 16.14 2.84 -8.20
C ALA A 164 16.20 4.37 -8.34
N ALA A 165 16.59 5.08 -7.28
CA ALA A 165 16.74 6.53 -7.28
C ALA A 165 17.83 7.01 -8.24
N THR A 166 18.97 6.31 -8.32
CA THR A 166 20.05 6.68 -9.26
C THR A 166 19.64 6.46 -10.72
N ILE A 167 18.85 5.43 -11.01
CA ILE A 167 18.27 5.20 -12.35
C ILE A 167 17.30 6.33 -12.72
N ILE A 168 16.41 6.72 -11.81
CA ILE A 168 15.47 7.83 -12.05
C ILE A 168 16.25 9.13 -12.30
N PHE A 169 17.24 9.42 -11.47
CA PHE A 169 18.06 10.62 -11.60
C PHE A 169 18.83 10.66 -12.93
N SER A 170 19.39 9.52 -13.37
CA SER A 170 20.09 9.46 -14.66
C SER A 170 19.15 9.68 -15.85
N LEU A 171 17.93 9.14 -15.81
CA LEU A 171 16.88 9.42 -16.80
C LEU A 171 16.54 10.91 -16.86
N PHE A 172 16.39 11.57 -15.71
CA PHE A 172 16.14 13.02 -15.66
C PHE A 172 17.28 13.82 -16.29
N LEU A 173 18.54 13.44 -16.04
CA LEU A 173 19.69 14.09 -16.67
C LEU A 173 19.71 13.90 -18.19
N ILE A 174 19.37 12.70 -18.68
CA ILE A 174 19.28 12.41 -20.11
C ILE A 174 18.17 13.26 -20.76
N VAL A 175 16.98 13.31 -20.16
CA VAL A 175 15.87 14.14 -20.65
C VAL A 175 16.27 15.62 -20.65
N GLY A 176 16.88 16.12 -19.57
CA GLY A 176 17.38 17.49 -19.49
C GLY A 176 18.41 17.80 -20.58
N TYR A 177 19.31 16.87 -20.88
CA TYR A 177 20.28 17.00 -21.96
C TYR A 177 19.62 17.03 -23.35
N LEU A 178 18.65 16.14 -23.60
CA LEU A 178 17.90 16.11 -24.86
C LEU A 178 17.08 17.40 -25.08
N VAL A 179 16.39 17.87 -24.05
CA VAL A 179 15.63 19.13 -24.09
C VAL A 179 16.56 20.31 -24.39
N ARG A 180 17.73 20.38 -23.75
CA ARG A 180 18.73 21.40 -24.02
C ARG A 180 19.23 21.37 -25.47
N LYS A 181 19.38 20.18 -26.07
CA LYS A 181 19.83 20.01 -27.47
C LYS A 181 18.75 20.35 -28.51
N ILE A 182 17.47 20.34 -28.13
CA ILE A 182 16.36 20.71 -29.02
C ILE A 182 16.08 22.22 -28.98
N ILE A 183 16.35 22.88 -27.85
CA ILE A 183 16.10 24.32 -27.65
C ILE A 183 17.26 25.20 -28.16
N LEU A 184 18.48 24.66 -28.26
CA LEU A 184 19.69 25.32 -28.78
C LEU A 184 19.97 24.90 -30.22
#